data_AF-A0A537CB11-F1
#
_entry.id   AF-A0A537CB11-F1
#
_cell.length_a   1.000
_cell.length_b   1.000
_cell.length_c   1.000
_cell.angle_alpha   90.00
_cell.angle_beta   90.00
_cell.angle_gamma   90.00
#
_symmetry.space_group_name_H-M   'P 1'
#
loop_
_entity.id
_entity.type
_entity.pdbx_description
1 polymer ?
#
loop_
_entity_poly.entity_id
_entity_poly.type
_entity_poly.pdbx_seq_one_letter_code
_entity_poly.pdbx_strand_id
1 'polypeptide(L)' 'PIFEPLRDVALFRRFVVHSELKTLVWPNGADLAPEFLRAAIKVAA' A
#
# COMPACT_ATOMS: atom_id res chain seq x y z
N PRO A 1 -4.90 11.66 -8.22
CA PRO A 1 -5.65 10.46 -7.74
C PRO A 1 -5.17 10.02 -6.34
N ILE A 2 -5.93 9.20 -5.59
CA ILE A 2 -5.65 8.87 -4.17
C ILE A 2 -4.23 8.30 -3.92
N PHE A 3 -3.66 7.56 -4.87
CA PHE A 3 -2.31 6.97 -4.79
C PHE A 3 -1.17 7.88 -5.28
N GLU A 4 -1.48 9.01 -5.92
CA GLU A 4 -0.46 9.90 -6.49
C GLU A 4 0.56 10.44 -5.47
N PRO A 5 0.18 10.82 -4.23
CA PRO A 5 1.12 11.23 -3.20
C PRO A 5 2.12 10.12 -2.83
N LEU A 6 1.77 8.84 -3.03
CA LEU A 6 2.63 7.70 -2.68
C LEU A 6 3.87 7.56 -3.58
N ARG A 7 4.02 8.42 -4.61
CA ARG A 7 5.27 8.57 -5.36
C ARG A 7 6.40 9.15 -4.51
N ASP A 8 6.07 9.91 -3.46
CA ASP A 8 7.05 10.34 -2.47
C ASP A 8 7.41 9.16 -1.56
N VAL A 9 8.68 8.77 -1.58
CA VAL A 9 9.22 7.66 -0.77
C VAL A 9 9.03 7.90 0.73
N ALA A 10 9.13 9.15 1.20
CA ALA A 10 8.95 9.49 2.61
C ALA A 10 7.50 9.28 3.06
N LEU A 11 6.52 9.53 2.18
CA LEU A 11 5.11 9.19 2.44
C LEU A 11 4.86 7.70 2.27
N PHE A 12 5.42 7.09 1.21
CA PHE A 12 5.26 5.68 0.91
C PHE A 12 5.67 4.79 2.09
N ARG A 13 6.75 5.13 2.80
CA ARG A 13 7.24 4.35 3.95
C ARG A 13 6.38 4.45 5.22
N ARG A 14 5.35 5.31 5.23
CA ARG A 14 4.47 5.53 6.39
C ARG A 14 3.23 4.63 6.39
N PHE A 15 3.21 3.57 5.58
CA PHE A 15 2.09 2.63 5.62
C PHE A 15 2.03 1.91 6.98
N VAL A 16 0.81 1.56 7.39
CA VAL A 16 0.56 0.68 8.53
C VAL A 16 -0.37 -0.44 8.10
N VAL A 17 -0.34 -1.58 8.81
CA VAL A 17 -1.28 -2.67 8.55
C VAL A 17 -2.55 -2.42 9.35
N HIS A 18 -3.68 -2.30 8.68
CA HIS A 18 -4.98 -2.16 9.34
C HIS A 18 -5.32 -3.47 10.08
N SER A 19 -5.56 -3.40 11.40
CA SER A 19 -5.70 -4.60 12.23
C SER A 19 -6.90 -5.49 11.84
N GLU A 20 -8.02 -4.86 11.48
CA GLU A 20 -9.26 -5.57 11.09
C GLU A 20 -9.22 -6.00 9.62
N LEU A 21 -9.12 -5.03 8.70
CA LEU A 21 -9.13 -5.25 7.25
C LEU A 21 -7.90 -5.96 6.69
N LYS A 22 -6.79 -6.04 7.45
CA LYS A 22 -5.49 -6.60 7.01
C LYS A 22 -4.95 -5.96 5.72
N THR A 23 -5.35 -4.73 5.43
CA THR A 23 -4.86 -3.91 4.31
C THR A 23 -3.64 -3.09 4.72
N LEU A 24 -2.79 -2.71 3.76
CA LEU A 24 -1.83 -1.63 3.96
C LEU A 24 -2.57 -0.30 3.81
N VAL A 25 -2.47 0.59 4.78
CA VAL A 25 -3.13 1.92 4.74
C VAL A 25 -2.11 3.04 4.96
N TRP A 26 -2.28 4.15 4.26
CA TRP A 26 -1.43 5.34 4.35
C TRP A 26 -2.15 6.53 4.99
N PRO A 27 -1.42 7.54 5.52
CA PRO A 27 -2.03 8.73 6.15
C PRO A 27 -2.94 9.56 5.23
N ASN A 28 -2.79 9.42 3.91
CA ASN A 28 -3.64 10.08 2.92
C ASN A 28 -4.95 9.31 2.62
N GLY A 29 -5.22 8.22 3.33
CA GLY A 29 -6.43 7.41 3.16
C GLY A 29 -6.36 6.41 2.01
N ALA A 30 -5.20 6.26 1.35
CA ALA A 30 -5.01 5.17 0.39
C ALA A 30 -4.89 3.83 1.12
N ASP A 31 -5.48 2.78 0.57
CA ASP A 31 -5.36 1.42 1.06
C ASP A 31 -5.02 0.42 -0.06
N LEU A 32 -4.36 -0.68 0.31
CA LEU A 32 -4.03 -1.79 -0.56
C LEU A 32 -4.30 -3.11 0.15
N ALA A 33 -5.24 -3.89 -0.40
CA ALA A 33 -5.54 -5.21 0.10
C ALA A 33 -4.49 -6.25 -0.35
N PRO A 34 -4.28 -7.32 0.44
CA PRO A 34 -3.25 -8.33 0.17
C PRO A 34 -3.39 -9.02 -1.20
N GLU A 35 -4.60 -9.20 -1.73
CA GLU A 35 -4.82 -9.83 -3.02
C GLU A 35 -4.23 -9.04 -4.19
N PHE A 36 -4.32 -7.71 -4.16
CA PHE A 36 -3.70 -6.85 -5.17
C PHE A 36 -2.18 -6.91 -5.09
N LEU A 37 -1.63 -6.95 -3.88
CA LEU A 37 -0.20 -7.14 -3.68
C LEU A 37 0.24 -8.49 -4.29
N ARG A 38 -0.45 -9.59 -3.95
CA ARG A 38 -0.16 -10.93 -4.48
C ARG A 38 -0.24 -11.00 -6.01
N ALA A 39 -1.25 -10.39 -6.61
CA ALA A 39 -1.38 -10.32 -8.06
C ALA A 39 -0.26 -9.50 -8.72
N ALA A 40 0.26 -8.48 -8.03
CA ALA A 40 1.34 -7.63 -8.52
C ALA A 40 2.75 -8.19 -8.25
N ILE A 41 2.89 -9.28 -7.48
CA ILE A 41 4.19 -9.93 -7.26
C ILE A 41 4.69 -10.46 -8.61
N LYS A 42 5.65 -9.76 -9.19
CA LYS A 42 6.56 -10.33 -10.16
C LYS A 42 7.73 -10.88 -9.35
N VAL A 43 7.82 -12.21 -9.25
CA VAL A 43 9.00 -12.85 -8.66
C VAL A 43 10.19 -12.44 -9.52
N ALA A 44 11.03 -11.55 -9.00
CA ALA A 44 12.33 -11.30 -9.58
C ALA A 44 13.16 -12.56 -9.32
N ALA A 45 13.42 -13.31 -10.39
CA ALA A 45 14.31 -14.46 -10.39
C ALA A 45 15.77 -14.01 -10.30
#